data_AF-A0A6S7J880-F1
#
_entry.id   AF-A0A6S7J880-F1
#
_cell.length_a   1.000
_cell.length_b   1.000
_cell.length_c   1.000
_cell.angle_alpha   90.00
_cell.angle_beta   90.00
_cell.angle_gamma   90.00
#
_symmetry.space_group_name_H-M   'P 1'
#
loop_
_entity.id
_entity.type
_entity.pdbx_description
1 polymer ?
#
loop_
_entity_poly.entity_id
_entity_poly.type
_entity_poly.pdbx_seq_one_letter_code
_entity_poly.pdbx_strand_id
1 'polypeptide(L)'
;MPSITSRHNQILKRLTNTIYRGSYTVDQTVPGAPGNNQPDLVVTDGNEVTIIDVTCPYENDEDTLVSAAERKETNYHYLIDHFRCLNLQGKVFGFVVGPLGGWYPGNEKALDELYISKHYGTLFRKLCCADCIKGSRNI
;
A
#
# COMPACT_ATOMS: atom_id res chain seq x y z
N MET A 1 11.32 -6.92 17.50
CA MET A 1 10.70 -6.91 16.15
C MET A 1 11.58 -6.04 15.27
N PRO A 2 11.94 -6.46 14.04
CA PRO A 2 12.69 -5.59 13.12
C PRO A 2 11.93 -4.27 12.94
N SER A 3 12.61 -3.14 13.04
CA SER A 3 11.99 -1.80 13.01
C SER A 3 11.23 -1.50 11.71
N ILE A 4 11.57 -2.21 10.62
CA ILE A 4 10.87 -2.15 9.33
C ILE A 4 9.46 -2.76 9.45
N THR A 5 9.33 -3.94 10.05
CA THR A 5 8.04 -4.64 10.21
C THR A 5 7.06 -3.86 11.08
N SER A 6 7.55 -3.17 12.12
CA SER A 6 6.67 -2.34 12.96
C SER A 6 6.11 -1.13 12.21
N ARG A 7 6.89 -0.48 11.34
CA ARG A 7 6.46 0.68 10.55
C ARG A 7 5.41 0.25 9.52
N HIS A 8 5.74 -0.80 8.79
CA HIS A 8 4.86 -1.47 7.84
C HIS A 8 3.47 -1.75 8.44
N ASN A 9 3.43 -2.45 9.58
CA ASN A 9 2.18 -2.88 10.19
C ASN A 9 1.34 -1.69 10.69
N GLN A 10 1.96 -0.59 11.12
CA GLN A 10 1.22 0.62 11.53
C GLN A 10 0.55 1.30 10.34
N ILE A 11 1.25 1.42 9.21
CA ILE A 11 0.68 1.98 7.97
C ILE A 11 -0.44 1.09 7.44
N LEU A 12 -0.20 -0.23 7.37
CA LEU A 12 -1.19 -1.20 6.92
C LEU A 12 -2.46 -1.13 7.79
N LYS A 13 -2.30 -1.11 9.11
CA LYS A 13 -3.44 -0.94 10.04
C LYS A 13 -4.21 0.36 9.82
N ARG A 14 -3.53 1.45 9.46
CA ARG A 14 -4.21 2.71 9.12
C ARG A 14 -5.01 2.56 7.85
N LEU A 15 -4.43 1.99 6.79
CA LEU A 15 -5.13 1.74 5.53
C LEU A 15 -6.38 0.88 5.76
N THR A 16 -6.27 -0.24 6.47
CA THR A 16 -7.42 -1.11 6.73
C THR A 16 -8.53 -0.42 7.52
N ASN A 17 -8.18 0.45 8.48
CA ASN A 17 -9.17 1.21 9.26
C ASN A 17 -9.90 2.29 8.45
N THR A 18 -9.40 2.65 7.26
CA THR A 18 -10.07 3.60 6.37
C THR A 18 -11.04 2.94 5.40
N ILE A 19 -11.01 1.62 5.24
CA ILE A 19 -11.86 0.91 4.31
C ILE A 19 -13.27 0.84 4.89
N TYR A 20 -14.22 1.53 4.26
CA TYR A 20 -15.63 1.56 4.65
C TYR A 20 -16.56 0.99 3.55
N ARG A 21 -15.99 0.61 2.41
CA ARG A 21 -16.70 0.05 1.25
C ARG A 21 -16.01 -1.21 0.76
N GLY A 22 -16.80 -2.10 0.15
CA GLY A 22 -16.30 -3.37 -0.36
C GLY A 22 -15.85 -4.33 0.72
N SER A 23 -15.01 -5.28 0.31
CA SER A 23 -14.35 -6.25 1.18
C SER A 23 -12.83 -6.17 1.00
N TYR A 24 -12.06 -6.65 1.97
CA TYR A 24 -10.61 -6.66 1.86
C TYR A 24 -9.98 -7.90 2.48
N THR A 25 -8.80 -8.25 2.00
CA THR A 25 -7.90 -9.24 2.61
C THR A 25 -6.57 -8.60 2.95
N VAL A 26 -5.89 -9.13 3.96
CA VAL A 26 -4.62 -8.63 4.47
C VAL A 26 -3.63 -9.79 4.53
N ASP A 27 -2.41 -9.58 4.03
CA ASP A 27 -1.31 -10.56 4.05
C ASP A 27 -1.75 -11.95 3.52
N GLN A 28 -2.49 -11.97 2.41
CA GLN A 28 -3.05 -13.20 1.82
C GLN A 28 -2.76 -13.30 0.32
N THR A 29 -2.53 -14.52 -0.16
CA THR A 29 -2.43 -14.78 -1.61
C THR A 29 -3.79 -14.55 -2.26
N VAL A 30 -3.79 -13.99 -3.48
CA VAL A 30 -5.01 -13.88 -4.28
C VAL A 30 -5.46 -15.27 -4.73
N PRO A 31 -6.67 -15.74 -4.37
CA PRO A 31 -7.12 -17.09 -4.71
C PRO A 31 -7.16 -17.32 -6.22
N GLY A 32 -6.54 -18.41 -6.69
CA GLY A 32 -6.52 -18.78 -8.10
C GLY A 32 -5.59 -17.93 -8.98
N ALA A 33 -4.90 -16.93 -8.41
CA ALA A 33 -3.85 -16.22 -9.12
C ALA A 33 -2.57 -17.07 -9.24
N PRO A 34 -1.79 -16.91 -10.32
CA PRO A 34 -0.49 -17.56 -10.41
C PRO A 34 0.49 -16.99 -9.37
N GLY A 35 1.36 -17.84 -8.81
CA GLY A 35 2.36 -17.42 -7.83
C GLY A 35 1.90 -17.46 -6.37
N ASN A 36 2.85 -17.25 -5.46
CA ASN A 36 2.65 -17.39 -4.01
C ASN A 36 2.84 -16.06 -3.26
N ASN A 37 2.94 -14.94 -3.97
CA ASN A 37 3.12 -13.64 -3.34
C ASN A 37 1.83 -13.22 -2.62
N GLN A 38 2.00 -12.62 -1.45
CA GLN A 38 0.92 -12.17 -0.58
C GLN A 38 0.98 -10.64 -0.55
N PRO A 39 0.14 -9.93 -1.33
CA PRO A 39 0.02 -8.49 -1.17
C PRO A 39 -0.43 -8.15 0.25
N ASP A 40 0.05 -7.02 0.78
CA ASP A 40 -0.29 -6.60 2.15
C ASP A 40 -1.78 -6.26 2.28
N LEU A 41 -2.38 -5.69 1.23
CA LEU A 41 -3.79 -5.35 1.20
C LEU A 41 -4.38 -5.54 -0.20
N VAL A 42 -5.50 -6.25 -0.28
CA VAL A 42 -6.34 -6.33 -1.49
C VAL A 42 -7.74 -5.87 -1.12
N VAL A 43 -8.24 -4.83 -1.78
CA VAL A 43 -9.60 -4.29 -1.59
C VAL A 43 -10.41 -4.57 -2.84
N THR A 44 -11.64 -5.05 -2.67
CA THR A 44 -12.58 -5.30 -3.77
C THR A 44 -13.89 -4.56 -3.50
N ASP A 45 -14.24 -3.62 -4.38
CA ASP A 45 -15.51 -2.89 -4.36
C ASP A 45 -16.20 -2.99 -5.73
N GLY A 46 -17.30 -3.74 -5.79
CA GLY A 46 -17.96 -4.07 -7.05
C GLY A 46 -17.01 -4.80 -8.01
N ASN A 47 -16.71 -4.19 -9.16
CA ASN A 47 -15.80 -4.74 -10.16
C ASN A 47 -14.38 -4.18 -10.06
N GLU A 48 -14.09 -3.32 -9.09
CA GLU A 48 -12.78 -2.70 -8.90
C GLU A 48 -11.99 -3.47 -7.84
N VAL A 49 -10.74 -3.78 -8.15
CA VAL A 49 -9.80 -4.41 -7.22
C VAL A 49 -8.56 -3.55 -7.09
N THR A 50 -8.30 -3.08 -5.87
CA THR A 50 -7.15 -2.25 -5.53
C THR A 50 -6.18 -3.07 -4.68
N ILE A 51 -5.00 -3.34 -5.23
CA ILE A 51 -3.90 -3.99 -4.54
C ILE A 51 -2.96 -2.90 -4.01
N ILE A 52 -2.68 -2.94 -2.72
CA ILE A 52 -1.72 -2.06 -2.06
C ILE A 52 -0.68 -2.93 -1.37
N ASP A 53 0.58 -2.66 -1.67
CA ASP A 53 1.70 -3.25 -0.96
C ASP A 53 2.55 -2.14 -0.34
N VAL A 54 2.68 -2.18 0.98
CA VAL A 54 3.32 -1.17 1.80
C VAL A 54 4.82 -1.43 1.85
N THR A 55 5.61 -0.39 1.66
CA THR A 55 7.06 -0.48 1.86
C THR A 55 7.61 0.76 2.53
N CYS A 56 8.59 0.54 3.41
CA CYS A 56 9.25 1.61 4.15
C CYS A 56 10.76 1.58 3.89
N PRO A 57 11.21 1.86 2.65
CA PRO A 57 12.62 1.82 2.29
C PRO A 57 13.40 2.84 3.11
N TYR A 58 14.71 2.63 3.25
CA TYR A 58 15.57 3.66 3.84
C TYR A 58 15.58 4.88 2.91
N GLU A 59 15.42 6.07 3.48
CA GLU A 59 15.24 7.31 2.73
C GLU A 59 16.62 7.93 2.46
N ASN A 60 17.21 7.63 1.31
CA ASN A 60 18.46 8.24 0.84
C ASN A 60 18.19 9.44 -0.09
N ASP A 61 17.22 9.31 -0.99
CA ASP A 61 16.80 10.28 -1.99
C ASP A 61 15.35 9.98 -2.48
N GLU A 62 14.78 10.89 -3.28
CA GLU A 62 13.43 10.75 -3.84
C GLU A 62 13.34 9.56 -4.81
N ASP A 63 14.39 9.31 -5.60
CA ASP A 63 14.49 8.19 -6.54
C ASP A 63 14.36 6.83 -5.84
N THR A 64 14.81 6.73 -4.58
CA THR A 64 14.66 5.52 -3.75
C THR A 64 13.19 5.23 -3.46
N LEU A 65 12.35 6.25 -3.23
CA LEU A 65 10.93 6.06 -2.97
C LEU A 65 10.20 5.60 -4.24
N VAL A 66 10.50 6.23 -5.37
CA VAL A 66 9.93 5.89 -6.68
C VAL A 66 10.31 4.45 -7.06
N SER A 67 11.60 4.11 -7.01
CA SER A 67 12.08 2.77 -7.34
C SER A 67 11.49 1.69 -6.44
N ALA A 68 11.25 2.00 -5.16
CA ALA A 68 10.62 1.06 -4.24
C ALA A 68 9.14 0.81 -4.59
N ALA A 69 8.41 1.84 -5.02
CA ALA A 69 7.03 1.71 -5.50
C ALA A 69 6.97 0.89 -6.79
N GLU A 70 7.74 1.26 -7.80
CA GLU A 70 7.77 0.60 -9.11
C GLU A 70 8.13 -0.88 -9.01
N ARG A 71 9.07 -1.24 -8.13
CA ARG A 71 9.42 -2.63 -7.87
C ARG A 71 8.22 -3.43 -7.34
N LYS A 72 7.43 -2.86 -6.43
CA LYS A 72 6.23 -3.52 -5.91
C LYS A 72 5.15 -3.62 -6.99
N GLU A 73 4.91 -2.55 -7.74
CA GLU A 73 3.95 -2.56 -8.85
C GLU A 73 4.29 -3.59 -9.92
N THR A 74 5.57 -3.69 -10.29
CA THR A 74 6.07 -4.69 -11.24
C THR A 74 5.86 -6.11 -10.70
N ASN A 75 6.19 -6.34 -9.43
CA ASN A 75 6.07 -7.66 -8.80
C ASN A 75 4.63 -8.20 -8.79
N TYR A 76 3.63 -7.32 -8.69
CA TYR A 76 2.22 -7.72 -8.65
C TYR A 76 1.47 -7.44 -9.95
N HIS A 77 2.14 -6.95 -11.01
CA HIS A 77 1.50 -6.62 -12.28
C HIS A 77 0.72 -7.80 -12.87
N TYR A 78 1.21 -9.02 -12.69
CA TYR A 78 0.54 -10.24 -13.14
C TYR A 78 -0.87 -10.43 -12.54
N LEU A 79 -1.16 -9.84 -11.38
CA LEU A 79 -2.49 -9.89 -10.76
C LEU A 79 -3.53 -9.08 -11.54
N ILE A 80 -3.10 -8.06 -12.30
CA ILE A 80 -3.99 -7.27 -13.16
C ILE A 80 -4.58 -8.17 -14.25
N ASP A 81 -3.76 -8.99 -14.89
CA ASP A 81 -4.22 -9.93 -15.92
C ASP A 81 -5.11 -11.02 -15.33
N HIS A 82 -4.76 -11.52 -14.13
CA HIS A 82 -5.62 -12.46 -13.40
C HIS A 82 -7.01 -11.88 -13.13
N PHE A 83 -7.11 -10.67 -12.61
CA PHE A 83 -8.40 -10.02 -12.36
C PHE A 83 -9.16 -9.71 -13.65
N ARG A 84 -8.45 -9.35 -14.73
CA ARG A 84 -9.08 -9.16 -16.05
C ARG A 84 -9.77 -10.43 -16.52
N CYS A 85 -9.17 -11.61 -16.33
CA CYS A 85 -9.80 -12.89 -16.66
C CYS A 85 -11.08 -13.17 -15.85
N LEU A 86 -11.25 -12.53 -14.70
CA LEU A 86 -12.44 -12.61 -13.85
C LEU A 86 -13.46 -11.49 -14.14
N ASN A 87 -13.25 -10.69 -15.20
CA ASN A 87 -14.02 -9.47 -15.51
C ASN A 87 -13.95 -8.39 -14.41
N LEU A 88 -12.84 -8.36 -13.66
CA LEU A 88 -12.54 -7.35 -12.65
C LEU A 88 -11.46 -6.37 -13.16
N GLN A 89 -11.50 -5.14 -12.64
CA GLN A 89 -10.54 -4.08 -12.95
C GLN A 89 -9.51 -3.98 -11.83
N GLY A 90 -8.36 -4.62 -12.02
CA GLY A 90 -7.24 -4.60 -11.07
C GLY A 90 -6.34 -3.37 -11.22
N LYS A 91 -5.97 -2.76 -10.09
CA LYS A 91 -4.92 -1.73 -9.99
C LYS A 91 -3.93 -2.12 -8.88
N VAL A 92 -2.66 -1.78 -9.07
CA VAL A 92 -1.59 -2.10 -8.12
C VAL A 92 -0.88 -0.82 -7.74
N PHE A 93 -0.64 -0.63 -6.44
CA PHE A 93 0.10 0.51 -5.90
C PHE A 93 1.17 0.07 -4.92
N GLY A 94 2.40 0.52 -5.15
CA GLY A 94 3.42 0.52 -4.11
C GLY A 94 3.18 1.70 -3.16
N PHE A 95 2.76 1.43 -1.93
CA PHE A 95 2.48 2.46 -0.93
C PHE A 95 3.71 2.74 -0.08
N VAL A 96 4.42 3.81 -0.39
CA VAL A 96 5.78 4.04 0.11
C VAL A 96 5.82 5.20 1.10
N VAL A 97 6.33 4.93 2.30
CA VAL A 97 6.57 5.95 3.33
C VAL A 97 7.96 5.79 3.90
N GLY A 98 8.79 6.83 3.77
CA GLY A 98 10.16 6.86 4.28
C GLY A 98 10.21 6.98 5.81
N PRO A 99 11.24 6.42 6.48
CA PRO A 99 11.42 6.52 7.93
C PRO A 99 11.59 7.97 8.44
N LEU A 100 12.06 8.89 7.61
CA LEU A 100 12.27 10.29 7.97
C LEU A 100 11.08 11.19 7.63
N GLY A 101 9.99 10.58 7.15
CA GLY A 101 8.77 11.29 6.77
C GLY A 101 8.59 11.44 5.26
N GLY A 102 9.46 10.85 4.44
CA GLY A 102 9.28 10.80 2.99
C GLY A 102 7.92 10.22 2.60
N TRP A 103 7.30 10.84 1.61
CA TRP A 103 5.98 10.44 1.11
C TRP A 103 6.04 10.33 -0.39
N TYR A 104 5.82 9.13 -0.92
CA TYR A 104 5.77 8.92 -2.36
C TYR A 104 4.50 9.57 -2.95
N PRO A 105 4.61 10.47 -3.95
CA PRO A 105 3.44 11.13 -4.53
C PRO A 105 2.39 10.18 -5.11
N GLY A 106 2.79 8.99 -5.57
CA GLY A 106 1.86 7.97 -6.07
C GLY A 106 0.92 7.41 -5.00
N ASN A 107 1.24 7.57 -3.70
CA ASN A 107 0.33 7.19 -2.61
C ASN A 107 -1.01 7.92 -2.71
N GLU A 108 -1.05 9.15 -3.23
CA GLU A 108 -2.29 9.92 -3.37
C GLU A 108 -3.28 9.21 -4.30
N LYS A 109 -2.80 8.55 -5.36
CA LYS A 109 -3.64 7.73 -6.24
C LYS A 109 -4.22 6.54 -5.49
N ALA A 110 -3.42 5.86 -4.67
CA ALA A 110 -3.91 4.76 -3.84
C ALA A 110 -5.00 5.24 -2.85
N LEU A 111 -4.85 6.42 -2.26
CA LEU A 111 -5.88 7.01 -1.40
C LEU A 111 -7.17 7.32 -2.18
N ASP A 112 -7.06 7.87 -3.38
CA ASP A 112 -8.22 8.14 -4.26
C ASP A 112 -8.97 6.84 -4.61
N GLU A 113 -8.26 5.76 -4.94
CA GLU A 113 -8.84 4.43 -5.23
C GLU A 113 -9.49 3.77 -3.99
N LEU A 114 -9.06 4.16 -2.79
CA LEU A 114 -9.71 3.75 -1.53
C LEU A 114 -10.86 4.71 -1.14
N TYR A 115 -11.25 5.63 -2.02
CA TYR A 115 -12.29 6.63 -1.77
C TYR A 115 -12.01 7.50 -0.53
N ILE A 116 -10.73 7.74 -0.22
CA ILE A 116 -10.31 8.61 0.87
C ILE A 116 -10.36 10.07 0.41
N SER A 117 -11.18 10.89 1.08
CA SER A 117 -11.29 12.32 0.73
C SER A 117 -9.95 13.04 0.84
N LYS A 118 -9.69 14.03 -0.02
CA LYS A 118 -8.46 14.87 0.01
C LYS A 118 -8.21 15.53 1.38
N HIS A 119 -9.27 15.95 2.05
CA HIS A 119 -9.18 16.55 3.38
C HIS A 119 -8.63 15.54 4.41
N TYR A 120 -9.22 14.34 4.45
CA TYR A 120 -8.73 13.28 5.31
C TYR A 120 -7.36 12.75 4.88
N GLY A 121 -7.10 12.63 3.57
CA GLY A 121 -5.80 12.20 3.02
C GLY A 121 -4.64 13.06 3.49
N THR A 122 -4.84 14.38 3.59
CA THR A 122 -3.83 15.30 4.15
C THR A 122 -3.49 14.96 5.61
N LEU A 123 -4.49 14.62 6.43
CA LEU A 123 -4.29 14.17 7.80
C LEU A 123 -3.66 12.77 7.84
N PHE A 124 -4.15 11.86 6.99
CA PHE A 124 -3.67 10.48 6.87
C PHE A 124 -2.17 10.43 6.59
N ARG A 125 -1.70 11.21 5.61
CA ARG A 125 -0.26 11.36 5.32
C ARG A 125 0.53 11.76 6.55
N LYS A 126 0.10 12.80 7.26
CA LYS A 126 0.79 13.27 8.49
C LYS A 126 0.87 12.17 9.55
N LEU A 127 -0.21 11.40 9.71
CA LEU A 127 -0.28 10.30 10.65
C LEU A 127 0.65 9.13 10.27
N CYS A 128 0.70 8.75 8.98
CA CYS A 128 1.63 7.74 8.48
C CYS A 128 3.10 8.16 8.67
N CYS A 129 3.45 9.39 8.31
CA CYS A 129 4.82 9.90 8.51
C CYS A 129 5.18 9.93 10.01
N ALA A 130 4.26 10.37 10.87
CA ALA A 130 4.50 10.40 12.32
C ALA A 130 4.73 9.00 12.91
N ASP A 131 3.98 7.99 12.45
CA ASP A 131 4.15 6.60 12.86
C ASP A 131 5.48 6.01 12.37
N CYS A 132 5.87 6.30 11.13
CA CYS A 132 7.19 5.91 10.60
C CYS A 132 8.34 6.50 11.42
N ILE A 133 8.26 7.79 11.76
CA ILE A 133 9.28 8.46 12.57
C ILE A 133 9.32 7.88 14.00
N LYS A 134 8.17 7.65 14.63
CA LYS A 134 8.09 7.00 15.95
C LYS A 134 8.69 5.59 15.93
N GLY A 135 8.36 4.80 14.91
CA GLY A 135 8.93 3.48 14.70
C GLY A 135 10.45 3.50 14.48
N SER A 136 11.00 4.62 14.01
CA SER A 136 12.43 4.83 13.81
C SER A 136 13.19 5.28 15.07
N ARG A 137 12.49 5.84 16.07
CA ARG A 137 13.09 6.30 17.34
C ARG A 137 13.26 5.19 18.39
N ASN A 138 12.60 4.05 18.20
CA ASN A 138 12.70 2.89 19.09
C ASN A 138 13.69 1.83 18.56
N ILE A 139 14.70 2.27 17.81
CA ILE A 139 15.78 1.46 17.23
C ILE A 139 17.06 1.72 18.02
#